data_AF-A0A4S8HP43-F1
#
_entry.id   AF-A0A4S8HP43-F1
#
_cell.length_a   1.000
_cell.length_b   1.000
_cell.length_c   1.000
_cell.angle_alpha   90.00
_cell.angle_beta   90.00
_cell.angle_gamma   90.00
#
_symmetry.space_group_name_H-M   'P 1'
#
loop_
_entity.id
_entity.type
_entity.pdbx_description
1 polymer ?
#
loop_
_entity_poly.entity_id
_entity_poly.type
_entity_poly.pdbx_seq_one_letter_code
_entity_poly.pdbx_strand_id
1 'polypeptide(L)'
;MARYSKKAQKTVESAMRRKKKGTLRSGRSGRKVTSRDQAIAIGLSEARKKGAKVPAPKKKKSAKKNVGRKKAARKTASRRRATSKK
;
A
#
# COMPACT_ATOMS: atom_id res chain seq x y z
N MET A 1 14.75 13.45 -22.95
CA MET A 1 15.06 12.23 -22.18
C MET A 1 13.79 11.64 -21.58
N ALA A 2 13.50 10.35 -21.76
CA ALA A 2 12.32 9.73 -21.16
C ALA A 2 12.36 9.81 -19.61
N ARG A 3 11.21 10.08 -18.98
CA ARG A 3 11.08 10.20 -17.51
C ARG A 3 11.39 8.88 -16.80
N TYR A 4 11.15 7.75 -17.46
CA TYR A 4 11.42 6.40 -16.98
C TYR A 4 12.38 5.71 -17.94
N SER A 5 13.28 4.88 -17.41
CA SER A 5 14.16 4.05 -18.24
C SER A 5 13.42 2.86 -18.86
N LYS A 6 13.93 2.33 -19.99
CA LYS A 6 13.45 1.07 -20.58
C LYS A 6 13.44 -0.09 -19.58
N LYS A 7 14.44 -0.14 -18.69
CA LYS A 7 14.52 -1.15 -17.60
C LYS A 7 13.31 -1.03 -16.65
N ALA A 8 12.92 0.19 -16.27
CA ALA A 8 11.76 0.41 -15.41
C ALA A 8 10.43 0.04 -16.10
N GLN A 9 10.31 0.28 -17.41
CA GLN A 9 9.13 -0.16 -18.17
C GLN A 9 9.01 -1.69 -18.18
N LYS A 10 10.11 -2.41 -18.42
CA LYS A 10 10.16 -3.88 -18.41
C LYS A 10 9.77 -4.48 -17.06
N THR A 11 10.19 -3.87 -15.94
CA THR A 11 9.82 -4.38 -14.61
C THR A 11 8.33 -4.15 -14.31
N VAL A 12 7.77 -3.00 -14.69
CA VAL A 12 6.33 -2.74 -14.55
C VAL A 12 5.51 -3.71 -15.41
N GLU A 13 5.94 -3.96 -16.65
CA GLU A 13 5.31 -4.94 -17.51
C GLU A 13 5.33 -6.35 -16.89
N SER A 14 6.47 -6.76 -16.34
CA SER A 14 6.62 -8.05 -15.67
C SER A 14 5.71 -8.17 -14.44
N ALA A 15 5.63 -7.12 -13.62
CA ALA A 15 4.73 -7.06 -12.47
C ALA A 15 3.26 -7.14 -12.91
N MET A 16 2.89 -6.46 -13.99
CA MET A 16 1.56 -6.52 -14.59
C MET A 16 1.23 -7.93 -15.12
N ARG A 17 2.18 -8.62 -15.75
CA ARG A 17 2.01 -10.02 -16.17
C ARG A 17 1.78 -10.94 -14.96
N ARG A 18 2.56 -10.80 -13.89
CA ARG A 18 2.36 -11.55 -12.63
C ARG A 18 1.00 -11.24 -11.99
N LYS A 19 0.54 -9.99 -12.05
CA LYS A 19 -0.80 -9.61 -11.57
C LYS A 19 -1.89 -10.29 -12.39
N LYS A 20 -1.81 -10.26 -13.73
CA LYS A 20 -2.76 -10.94 -14.63
C LYS A 20 -2.81 -12.45 -14.38
N LYS A 21 -1.66 -13.08 -14.11
CA LYS A 21 -1.55 -14.48 -13.70
C LYS A 21 -2.04 -14.75 -12.27
N GLY A 22 -2.30 -13.71 -11.49
CA GLY A 22 -2.75 -13.83 -10.10
C GLY A 22 -1.68 -14.30 -9.11
N THR A 23 -0.39 -14.21 -9.47
CA THR A 23 0.75 -14.65 -8.64
C THR A 23 1.44 -13.50 -7.91
N LEU A 24 1.14 -12.25 -8.25
CA LEU A 24 1.73 -11.09 -7.59
C LEU A 24 1.21 -10.95 -6.14
N ARG A 25 2.12 -10.90 -5.17
CA ARG A 25 1.81 -10.71 -3.73
C ARG A 25 2.42 -9.41 -3.20
N SER A 26 1.78 -8.84 -2.18
CA SER A 26 2.32 -7.72 -1.41
C SER A 26 3.47 -8.17 -0.52
N GLY A 27 4.47 -7.31 -0.30
CA GLY A 27 5.62 -7.66 0.53
C GLY A 27 5.25 -7.91 2.00
N ARG A 28 4.82 -6.87 2.72
CA ARG A 28 4.61 -6.93 4.18
C ARG A 28 3.47 -7.87 4.61
N SER A 29 2.40 -7.97 3.82
CA SER A 29 1.20 -8.71 4.21
C SER A 29 1.01 -10.03 3.45
N GLY A 30 1.85 -10.33 2.45
CA GLY A 30 1.72 -11.52 1.62
C GLY A 30 0.39 -11.62 0.86
N ARG A 31 -0.45 -10.60 0.86
CA ARG A 31 -1.78 -10.64 0.23
C ARG A 31 -1.64 -10.59 -1.28
N LYS A 32 -2.52 -11.28 -2.00
CA LYS A 32 -2.58 -11.20 -3.46
C LYS A 32 -2.92 -9.78 -3.89
N VAL A 33 -2.22 -9.29 -4.92
CA VAL A 33 -2.45 -7.95 -5.47
C VAL A 33 -3.68 -7.96 -6.34
N THR A 34 -4.66 -7.13 -6.00
CA THR A 34 -5.94 -7.04 -6.72
C THR A 34 -5.97 -5.83 -7.65
N SER A 35 -5.41 -4.70 -7.24
CA SER A 35 -5.45 -3.45 -8.01
C SER A 35 -4.30 -3.32 -9.01
N ARG A 36 -4.58 -2.67 -10.14
CA ARG A 36 -3.57 -2.37 -11.18
C ARG A 36 -2.51 -1.40 -10.65
N ASP A 37 -2.94 -0.38 -9.92
CA ASP A 37 -2.05 0.64 -9.37
C ASP A 37 -1.06 0.06 -8.38
N GLN A 38 -1.49 -0.90 -7.56
CA GLN A 38 -0.59 -1.60 -6.64
C GLN A 38 0.45 -2.43 -7.39
N ALA A 39 0.08 -3.08 -8.50
CA ALA A 39 1.04 -3.80 -9.33
C ALA A 39 2.07 -2.85 -9.97
N ILE A 40 1.63 -1.69 -10.45
CA ILE A 40 2.52 -0.64 -10.97
C ILE A 40 3.45 -0.13 -9.87
N ALA A 41 2.92 0.13 -8.67
CA ALA A 41 3.71 0.60 -7.53
C ALA A 41 4.78 -0.42 -7.11
N ILE A 42 4.45 -1.72 -7.13
CA ILE A 42 5.41 -2.80 -6.88
C ILE A 42 6.46 -2.82 -7.99
N GLY A 43 6.05 -2.80 -9.26
CA GLY A 43 6.98 -2.79 -10.40
C GLY A 43 7.92 -1.59 -10.44
N LEU A 44 7.46 -0.40 -10.05
CA LEU A 44 8.28 0.80 -9.89
C LEU A 44 9.21 0.72 -8.68
N SER A 45 8.79 0.07 -7.59
CA SER A 45 9.63 -0.15 -6.41
C SER A 45 10.74 -1.18 -6.69
N GLU A 46 10.42 -2.25 -7.42
CA GLU A 46 11.41 -3.22 -7.92
C GLU A 46 12.41 -2.55 -8.88
N ALA A 47 11.94 -1.69 -9.78
CA ALA A 47 12.80 -0.93 -10.68
C ALA A 47 13.84 -0.09 -9.91
N ARG A 48 13.40 0.62 -8.86
CA ARG A 48 14.29 1.42 -8.00
C ARG A 48 15.32 0.56 -7.30
N LYS A 49 14.92 -0.59 -6.73
CA LYS A 49 15.84 -1.53 -6.09
C LYS A 49 16.91 -2.06 -7.05
N LYS A 50 16.56 -2.22 -8.33
CA LYS A 50 17.47 -2.64 -9.40
C LYS A 50 18.32 -1.50 -10.00
N GLY A 51 18.27 -0.30 -9.42
CA GLY A 51 19.04 0.85 -9.91
C GLY A 51 18.54 1.45 -11.24
N ALA A 52 17.31 1.11 -11.67
CA ALA A 52 16.74 1.69 -12.87
C ALA A 52 16.34 3.16 -12.63
N LYS A 53 16.49 4.02 -13.65
CA LYS A 53 16.05 5.42 -13.58
C LYS A 53 14.53 5.48 -13.46
N VAL A 54 14.06 5.90 -12.28
CA VAL A 54 12.66 6.11 -11.93
C VAL A 54 12.55 7.44 -11.17
N PRO A 55 11.64 8.35 -11.54
CA PRO A 55 11.40 9.57 -10.79
C PRO A 55 11.11 9.29 -9.32
N ALA A 56 11.65 10.14 -8.45
CA ALA A 56 11.33 10.10 -7.04
C ALA A 56 9.81 10.31 -6.87
N PRO A 57 9.17 9.58 -5.93
CA PRO A 57 7.80 9.90 -5.59
C PRO A 57 7.77 11.35 -5.10
N LYS A 58 6.74 12.12 -5.47
CA LYS A 58 6.58 13.48 -4.95
C LYS A 58 6.61 13.39 -3.43
N LYS A 59 7.58 14.05 -2.78
CA LYS A 59 7.59 14.22 -1.33
C LYS A 59 6.32 15.00 -1.00
N LYS A 60 5.25 14.32 -0.56
CA LYS A 60 4.16 15.03 0.11
C LYS A 60 4.82 15.64 1.34
N LYS A 61 4.88 16.98 1.44
CA LYS A 61 5.15 17.63 2.72
C LYS A 61 4.20 16.95 3.68
N SER A 62 4.72 16.27 4.70
CA SER A 62 3.90 15.63 5.71
C SER A 62 3.01 16.73 6.26
N ALA A 63 1.74 16.76 5.85
CA ALA A 63 0.76 17.55 6.56
C ALA A 63 0.85 17.05 7.99
N LYS A 64 1.36 17.91 8.87
CA LYS A 64 1.58 17.63 10.28
C LYS A 64 0.27 17.08 10.79
N LYS A 65 0.21 15.76 10.98
CA LYS A 65 -1.00 15.08 11.41
C LYS A 65 -1.23 15.58 12.84
N ASN A 66 -2.15 16.51 13.01
CA ASN A 66 -2.59 16.95 14.32
C ASN A 66 -3.29 15.73 14.95
N VAL A 67 -2.52 14.87 15.62
CA VAL A 67 -3.03 13.77 16.44
C VAL A 67 -3.54 14.39 17.74
N GLY A 68 -4.55 15.25 17.62
CA GLY A 68 -5.37 15.72 18.72
C GLY A 68 -6.39 14.64 19.06
N ARG A 69 -6.01 13.75 19.98
CA ARG A 69 -6.87 13.14 21.00
C ARG A 69 -8.37 13.02 20.64
N LYS A 70 -8.78 11.88 20.07
CA LYS A 70 -10.15 11.35 20.27
C LYS A 70 -10.07 9.93 20.83
N LYS A 71 -9.47 9.83 22.02
CA LYS A 71 -9.41 8.60 22.83
C LYS A 71 -10.28 8.83 24.09
N ALA A 72 -11.58 9.05 23.91
CA ALA A 72 -12.50 9.26 25.04
C ALA A 72 -13.99 8.89 24.78
N ALA A 73 -14.32 8.14 23.71
CA ALA A 73 -15.73 7.83 23.41
C ALA A 73 -16.06 6.32 23.27
N ARG A 74 -15.14 5.41 23.61
CA ARG A 74 -15.33 3.97 23.36
C ARG A 74 -15.21 3.06 24.58
N LYS A 75 -15.26 3.61 25.81
CA LYS A 75 -15.11 2.80 27.05
C LYS A 75 -16.34 2.78 27.99
N THR A 76 -17.53 3.17 27.51
CA THR A 76 -18.76 3.09 28.33
C THR A 76 -19.92 2.28 27.73
N ALA A 77 -19.86 1.85 26.46
CA ALA A 77 -20.97 1.13 25.84
C ALA A 77 -20.86 -0.43 25.87
N SER A 78 -19.84 -1.01 26.52
CA SER A 78 -19.55 -2.46 26.46
C SER A 78 -19.47 -3.17 27.83
N ARG A 79 -19.90 -2.54 28.93
CA ARG A 79 -20.26 -3.25 30.17
C ARG A 79 -21.77 -3.49 30.11
N ARG A 80 -22.21 -4.57 29.44
CA ARG A 80 -22.85 -5.74 30.08
C ARG A 80 -24.03 -5.27 30.96
N ARG A 81 -25.32 -5.30 30.56
CA ARG A 81 -26.11 -6.43 30.03
C ARG A 81 -25.57 -7.78 30.53
N ALA A 82 -25.81 -8.08 31.80
CA ALA A 82 -25.94 -9.43 32.36
C ALA A 82 -26.34 -9.32 33.85
N THR A 83 -27.60 -9.70 34.17
CA THR A 83 -28.24 -10.09 35.47
C THR A 83 -29.61 -9.40 35.60
N SER A 84 -30.76 -10.00 35.87
CA SER A 84 -31.32 -11.36 35.81
C SER A 84 -32.85 -11.14 35.87
N LYS A 85 -33.61 -11.94 35.12
CA LYS A 85 -35.07 -12.07 35.29
C LYS A 85 -35.37 -12.87 36.57
N LYS A 86 -36.56 -12.60 37.11
CA LYS A 86 -37.22 -13.17 38.30
C LYS A 86 -36.76 -12.62 39.65
#